data_AF-A0A0F2NBW7-F1
#
_entry.id   AF-A0A0F2NBW7-F1
#
_cell.length_a   1.000
_cell.length_b   1.000
_cell.length_c   1.000
_cell.angle_alpha   90.00
_cell.angle_beta   90.00
_cell.angle_gamma   90.00
#
_symmetry.space_group_name_H-M   'P 1'
#
loop_
_entity.id
_entity.type
_entity.pdbx_description
1 polymer ?
#
loop_
_entity_poly.entity_id
_entity_poly.type
_entity_poly.pdbx_seq_one_letter_code
_entity_poly.pdbx_strand_id
1 'polypeptide(L)'
;MLFSVLIAFRSSVLTANAAKIASGAATIETVLEYQGAAEFARAFAVEWATWSGNSSEYTERLKVFNPFFKSDMVTPDGEIKRVVGSGVVSIKNIEGTYLVDVFLHTQRLSPLDDKVIIADAYKTQDKKGWAESSYTVRVAVNCLDGKYSISLPMVINTGKSPVQKSQLVYNSQANENIKALAGNFLRTYFSSNNLAEIANYVTPDYPIKPVGGWVVTDIISVTSDSQADPKIVQVELKIKQGSDEFKQLVFLNVVNKGGQYFIKNMMPY
;
A
#
# COMPACT_ATOMS: atom_id res chain seq x y z
N MET A 1 14.45 14.52 20.36
CA MET A 1 14.81 13.40 19.47
C MET A 1 13.95 12.21 19.82
N LEU A 2 13.03 11.80 18.94
CA LEU A 2 12.55 10.42 18.87
C LEU A 2 11.90 10.22 17.49
N PHE A 3 12.78 9.86 16.56
CA PHE A 3 12.45 9.23 15.28
C PHE A 3 11.60 7.98 15.57
N SER A 4 10.31 7.95 15.22
CA SER A 4 9.51 6.71 15.22
C SER A 4 8.14 6.86 14.53
N VAL A 5 8.05 7.48 13.35
CA VAL A 5 6.84 7.35 12.50
C VAL A 5 7.24 7.45 11.03
N LEU A 6 7.77 6.36 10.46
CA LEU A 6 7.87 6.18 9.00
C LEU A 6 8.21 4.72 8.64
N ILE A 7 7.55 3.75 9.29
CA ILE A 7 7.58 2.34 8.87
C ILE A 7 6.18 1.75 9.06
N ALA A 8 5.23 2.08 8.17
CA ALA A 8 3.92 1.44 8.17
C ALA A 8 3.41 1.06 6.77
N PHE A 9 4.24 1.17 5.73
CA PHE A 9 3.88 0.75 4.37
C PHE A 9 4.61 -0.52 3.87
N ARG A 10 5.31 -1.26 4.76
CA ARG A 10 6.13 -2.41 4.34
C ARG A 10 5.58 -3.82 4.64
N SER A 11 4.41 -4.00 5.23
CA SER A 11 4.03 -5.33 5.78
C SER A 11 2.73 -5.96 5.27
N SER A 12 1.90 -5.26 4.49
CA SER A 12 0.54 -5.75 4.18
C SER A 12 0.48 -6.92 3.18
N VAL A 13 1.51 -7.15 2.37
CA VAL A 13 1.53 -8.26 1.39
C VAL A 13 1.99 -9.57 2.01
N LEU A 14 2.84 -9.52 3.06
CA LEU A 14 3.21 -10.72 3.83
C LEU A 14 2.01 -11.25 4.62
N THR A 15 1.16 -10.38 5.15
CA THR A 15 -0.02 -10.80 5.92
C THR A 15 -1.13 -11.40 5.04
N ALA A 16 -1.30 -10.91 3.81
CA ALA A 16 -2.32 -11.43 2.89
C ALA A 16 -1.99 -12.83 2.34
N ASN A 17 -0.70 -13.14 2.12
CA ASN A 17 -0.27 -14.49 1.74
C ASN A 17 -0.20 -15.43 2.95
N ALA A 18 0.17 -14.94 4.14
CA ALA A 18 0.10 -15.74 5.38
C ALA A 18 -1.33 -16.22 5.68
N ALA A 19 -2.34 -15.39 5.39
CA ALA A 19 -3.75 -15.76 5.56
C ALA A 19 -4.25 -16.81 4.54
N LYS A 20 -3.65 -16.89 3.34
CA LYS A 20 -4.02 -17.85 2.30
C LYS A 20 -3.28 -19.20 2.43
N ILE A 21 -2.16 -19.22 3.15
CA ILE A 21 -1.37 -20.43 3.46
C ILE A 21 -1.80 -21.06 4.80
N ALA A 22 -2.70 -20.40 5.54
CA ALA A 22 -3.27 -20.91 6.79
C ALA A 22 -4.18 -22.15 6.64
N SER A 23 -4.44 -22.65 5.42
CA SER A 23 -5.14 -23.93 5.20
C SER A 23 -4.21 -25.16 5.10
N GLY A 24 -2.92 -25.01 5.41
CA GLY A 24 -1.98 -26.14 5.49
C GLY A 24 -0.60 -25.74 6.02
N ALA A 25 -0.53 -25.44 7.32
CA ALA A 25 0.67 -25.26 8.16
C ALA A 25 1.98 -24.87 7.44
N ALA A 26 2.14 -23.60 7.07
CA ALA A 26 3.47 -23.04 6.80
C ALA A 26 4.33 -23.11 8.07
N THR A 27 5.56 -23.60 7.95
CA THR A 27 6.54 -23.52 9.05
C THR A 27 7.18 -22.13 9.07
N ILE A 28 7.83 -21.77 10.18
CA ILE A 28 8.55 -20.49 10.30
C ILE A 28 9.61 -20.38 9.21
N GLU A 29 10.28 -21.48 8.90
CA GLU A 29 11.29 -21.59 7.86
C GLU A 29 10.71 -21.24 6.48
N THR A 30 9.52 -21.78 6.15
CA THR A 30 8.83 -21.43 4.91
C THR A 30 8.51 -19.92 4.85
N VAL A 31 8.05 -19.32 5.95
CA VAL A 31 7.75 -17.88 5.98
C VAL A 31 9.01 -17.04 5.77
N LEU A 32 10.13 -17.42 6.41
CA LEU A 32 11.40 -16.73 6.28
C LEU A 32 11.99 -16.85 4.88
N GLU A 33 11.86 -18.01 4.22
CA GLU A 33 12.27 -18.18 2.82
C GLU A 33 11.46 -17.32 1.86
N TYR A 34 10.13 -17.26 2.05
CA TYR A 34 9.27 -16.38 1.26
C TYR A 34 9.64 -14.90 1.44
N GLN A 35 9.92 -14.48 2.68
CA GLN A 35 10.37 -13.13 2.99
C GLN A 35 11.73 -12.82 2.35
N GLY A 36 12.69 -13.74 2.48
CA GLY A 36 14.03 -13.59 1.93
C GLY A 36 14.01 -13.50 0.40
N ALA A 37 13.28 -14.40 -0.27
CA ALA A 37 13.11 -14.36 -1.72
C ALA A 37 12.41 -13.07 -2.19
N ALA A 38 11.39 -12.62 -1.46
CA ALA A 38 10.66 -11.39 -1.77
C ALA A 38 11.55 -10.14 -1.64
N GLU A 39 12.30 -10.00 -0.55
CA GLU A 39 13.19 -8.86 -0.33
C GLU A 39 14.39 -8.88 -1.27
N PHE A 40 14.96 -10.06 -1.56
CA PHE A 40 16.04 -10.21 -2.53
C PHE A 40 15.59 -9.81 -3.94
N ALA A 41 14.41 -10.26 -4.37
CA ALA A 41 13.80 -9.85 -5.64
C ALA A 41 13.53 -8.33 -5.70
N ARG A 42 12.99 -7.76 -4.62
CA ARG A 42 12.71 -6.32 -4.53
C ARG A 42 14.00 -5.50 -4.63
N ALA A 43 15.05 -5.89 -3.90
CA ALA A 43 16.33 -5.22 -3.94
C ALA A 43 16.95 -5.26 -5.34
N PHE A 44 16.95 -6.43 -5.99
CA PHE A 44 17.43 -6.56 -7.36
C PHE A 44 16.62 -5.70 -8.35
N ALA A 45 15.28 -5.73 -8.27
CA ALA A 45 14.42 -4.94 -9.14
C ALA A 45 14.65 -3.43 -9.01
N VAL A 46 14.98 -2.96 -7.80
CA VAL A 46 15.34 -1.55 -7.55
C VAL A 46 16.64 -1.18 -8.26
N GLU A 47 17.68 -2.01 -8.12
CA GLU A 47 18.98 -1.76 -8.77
C GLU A 47 18.88 -1.84 -10.29
N TRP A 48 18.16 -2.84 -10.81
CA TRP A 48 17.89 -2.99 -12.25
C TRP A 48 17.12 -1.81 -12.85
N ALA A 49 16.19 -1.23 -12.10
CA ALA A 49 15.40 -0.08 -12.57
C ALA A 49 16.06 1.28 -12.29
N THR A 50 17.26 1.30 -11.68
CA THR A 50 17.99 2.53 -11.36
C THR A 50 19.18 2.69 -12.29
N TRP A 51 19.22 3.81 -13.03
CA TRP A 51 20.26 4.14 -13.99
C TRP A 51 20.93 5.45 -13.58
N SER A 52 22.26 5.42 -13.41
CA SER A 52 23.07 6.60 -13.08
C SER A 52 23.66 7.28 -14.32
N GLY A 53 23.38 6.75 -15.52
CA GLY A 53 24.08 7.12 -16.76
C GLY A 53 25.47 6.47 -16.91
N ASN A 54 25.87 5.58 -15.99
CA ASN A 54 27.13 4.83 -16.04
C ASN A 54 26.87 3.33 -16.15
N SER A 55 27.05 2.77 -17.35
CA SER A 55 26.79 1.37 -17.67
C SER A 55 27.72 0.39 -16.92
N SER A 56 28.95 0.81 -16.60
CA SER A 56 29.89 0.00 -15.81
C SER A 56 29.45 -0.09 -14.35
N GLU A 57 29.08 1.04 -13.75
CA GLU A 57 28.56 1.08 -12.38
C GLU A 57 27.26 0.25 -12.26
N TYR A 58 26.35 0.42 -13.23
CA TYR A 58 25.12 -0.35 -13.31
C TYR A 58 25.38 -1.86 -13.30
N THR A 59 26.27 -2.33 -14.18
CA THR A 59 26.63 -3.75 -14.24
C THR A 59 27.19 -4.26 -12.91
N GLU A 60 28.11 -3.51 -12.28
CA GLU A 60 28.70 -3.91 -11.01
C GLU A 60 27.65 -4.03 -9.89
N ARG A 61 26.66 -3.13 -9.84
CA ARG A 61 25.55 -3.24 -8.88
C ARG A 61 24.70 -4.49 -9.12
N LEU A 62 24.46 -4.87 -10.38
CA LEU A 62 23.69 -6.09 -10.69
C LEU A 62 24.46 -7.39 -10.40
N LYS A 63 25.79 -7.38 -10.57
CA LYS A 63 26.64 -8.56 -10.28
C LYS A 63 26.59 -9.01 -8.82
N VAL A 64 26.24 -8.10 -7.90
CA VAL A 64 25.99 -8.43 -6.48
C VAL A 64 24.89 -9.49 -6.34
N PHE A 65 23.90 -9.49 -7.24
CA PHE A 65 22.79 -10.43 -7.21
C PHE A 65 23.03 -11.68 -8.07
N ASN A 66 23.77 -11.54 -9.17
CA ASN A 66 24.17 -12.66 -10.01
C ASN A 66 25.50 -12.35 -10.73
N PRO A 67 26.62 -13.02 -10.36
CA PRO A 67 27.93 -12.76 -10.96
C PRO A 67 28.02 -13.15 -12.44
N PHE A 68 27.06 -13.93 -12.95
CA PHE A 68 26.99 -14.32 -14.36
C PHE A 68 26.34 -13.26 -15.25
N PHE A 69 25.86 -12.14 -14.67
CA PHE A 69 25.43 -11.00 -15.47
C PHE A 69 26.62 -10.39 -16.21
N LYS A 70 26.46 -10.30 -17.53
CA LYS A 70 27.49 -9.84 -18.45
C LYS A 70 27.62 -8.32 -18.40
N SER A 71 28.80 -7.83 -18.80
CA SER A 71 29.14 -6.40 -18.88
C SER A 71 28.45 -5.62 -20.01
N ASP A 72 27.67 -6.30 -20.84
CA ASP A 72 26.91 -5.74 -21.95
C ASP A 72 25.43 -5.53 -21.60
N MET A 73 25.07 -5.49 -20.31
CA MET A 73 23.74 -5.04 -19.89
C MET A 73 23.57 -3.55 -20.23
N VAL A 74 23.01 -3.31 -21.41
CA VAL A 74 22.85 -1.96 -21.97
C VAL A 74 21.74 -1.22 -21.21
N THR A 75 22.13 -0.24 -20.39
CA THR A 75 21.25 0.91 -20.12
C THR A 75 21.29 1.84 -21.32
N PRO A 76 20.21 2.56 -21.63
CA PRO A 76 20.32 3.64 -22.61
C PRO A 76 21.37 4.65 -22.13
N ASP A 77 22.44 4.85 -22.92
CA ASP A 77 23.58 5.67 -22.51
C ASP A 77 23.16 7.11 -22.16
N GLY A 78 23.68 7.62 -21.05
CA GLY A 78 23.39 8.98 -20.56
C GLY A 78 22.01 9.18 -19.92
N GLU A 79 21.18 8.13 -19.84
CA GLU A 79 19.90 8.22 -19.14
C GLU A 79 20.04 8.07 -17.64
N ILE A 80 19.37 8.96 -16.90
CA ILE A 80 19.28 8.91 -15.45
C ILE A 80 17.85 8.52 -15.07
N LYS A 81 17.72 7.46 -14.29
CA LYS A 81 16.44 6.95 -13.79
C LYS A 81 16.61 6.48 -12.35
N ARG A 82 15.67 6.82 -11.49
CA ARG A 82 15.66 6.41 -10.08
C ARG A 82 14.36 5.73 -9.71
N VAL A 83 14.42 4.76 -8.83
CA VAL A 83 13.25 4.18 -8.18
C VAL A 83 12.92 5.01 -6.93
N VAL A 84 11.73 5.60 -6.89
CA VAL A 84 11.25 6.40 -5.74
C VAL A 84 10.33 5.59 -4.81
N GLY A 85 9.78 4.49 -5.31
CA GLY A 85 8.98 3.55 -4.51
C GLY A 85 9.07 2.14 -5.06
N SER A 86 9.07 1.15 -4.18
CA SER A 86 9.00 -0.27 -4.57
C SER A 86 8.16 -1.06 -3.58
N GLY A 87 7.47 -2.09 -4.07
CA GLY A 87 6.68 -2.99 -3.23
C GLY A 87 6.51 -4.35 -3.88
N VAL A 88 6.59 -5.42 -3.09
CA VAL A 88 6.27 -6.76 -3.57
C VAL A 88 4.75 -6.87 -3.68
N VAL A 89 4.25 -7.19 -4.87
CA VAL A 89 2.82 -7.33 -5.18
C VAL A 89 2.36 -8.76 -4.94
N SER A 90 3.16 -9.73 -5.36
CA SER A 90 2.85 -11.15 -5.18
C SER A 90 4.11 -12.00 -5.16
N ILE A 91 4.01 -13.18 -4.54
CA ILE A 91 5.05 -14.20 -4.55
C ILE A 91 4.39 -15.56 -4.72
N LYS A 92 4.95 -16.41 -5.58
CA LYS A 92 4.52 -17.79 -5.79
C LYS A 92 5.74 -18.69 -5.84
N ASN A 93 5.69 -19.84 -5.19
CA ASN A 93 6.69 -20.89 -5.38
C ASN A 93 6.20 -21.85 -6.47
N ILE A 94 7.04 -22.12 -7.46
CA ILE A 94 6.84 -23.11 -8.51
C ILE A 94 8.09 -23.99 -8.51
N GLU A 95 7.96 -25.21 -8.00
CA GLU A 95 9.02 -26.23 -8.04
C GLU A 95 10.38 -25.71 -7.50
N GLY A 96 10.37 -24.98 -6.37
CA GLY A 96 11.59 -24.43 -5.77
C GLY A 96 12.04 -23.07 -6.34
N THR A 97 11.35 -22.56 -7.36
CA THR A 97 11.56 -21.21 -7.89
C THR A 97 10.50 -20.26 -7.34
N TYR A 98 10.92 -19.18 -6.72
CA TYR A 98 10.05 -18.10 -6.28
C TYR A 98 9.86 -17.09 -7.41
N LEU A 99 8.64 -16.99 -7.95
CA LEU A 99 8.23 -15.93 -8.85
C LEU A 99 7.67 -14.76 -8.03
N VAL A 100 8.39 -13.65 -8.03
CA VAL A 100 8.06 -12.44 -7.26
C VAL A 100 7.67 -11.32 -8.21
N ASP A 101 6.47 -10.78 -8.04
CA ASP A 101 6.03 -9.58 -8.76
C ASP A 101 6.36 -8.35 -7.89
N VAL A 102 7.12 -7.40 -8.44
CA VAL A 102 7.56 -6.17 -7.76
C VAL A 102 7.02 -4.96 -8.51
N PHE A 103 6.20 -4.17 -7.84
CA PHE A 103 5.78 -2.85 -8.30
C PHE A 103 6.93 -1.85 -8.11
N LEU A 104 7.17 -1.03 -9.12
CA LEU A 104 8.18 0.01 -9.13
C LEU A 104 7.54 1.34 -9.52
N HIS A 105 7.72 2.35 -8.68
CA HIS A 105 7.47 3.74 -9.01
C HIS A 105 8.83 4.39 -9.29
N THR A 106 9.00 4.93 -10.49
CA THR A 106 10.28 5.44 -10.99
C THR A 106 10.15 6.85 -11.52
N GLN A 107 11.26 7.57 -11.48
CA GLN A 107 11.43 8.88 -12.07
C GLN A 107 12.59 8.85 -13.05
N ARG A 108 12.36 9.27 -14.28
CA ARG A 108 13.38 9.38 -15.33
C ARG A 108 13.66 10.83 -15.64
N LEU A 109 14.92 11.22 -15.59
CA LEU A 109 15.36 12.55 -16.00
C LEU A 109 15.23 12.65 -17.51
N SER A 110 14.31 13.48 -17.98
CA SER A 110 14.00 13.65 -19.40
C SER A 110 14.06 15.13 -19.77
N PRO A 111 14.32 15.48 -21.04
CA PRO A 111 14.11 16.84 -21.52
C PRO A 111 12.69 17.29 -21.23
N LEU A 112 12.52 18.52 -20.73
CA LEU A 112 11.22 19.15 -20.57
C LEU A 112 10.70 19.57 -21.95
N ASP A 113 9.48 19.17 -22.28
CA ASP A 113 8.72 19.83 -23.35
C ASP A 113 8.21 21.17 -22.79
N ASP A 114 8.36 22.26 -23.55
CA ASP A 114 7.98 23.62 -23.15
C ASP A 114 6.48 23.75 -22.81
N LYS A 115 5.67 22.73 -23.13
CA LYS A 115 4.22 22.66 -22.89
C LYS A 115 3.83 21.97 -21.57
N VAL A 116 4.74 21.29 -20.88
CA VAL A 116 4.43 20.52 -19.67
C VAL A 116 4.71 21.36 -18.42
N ILE A 117 3.65 21.68 -17.66
CA ILE A 117 3.78 22.37 -16.37
C ILE A 117 4.32 21.38 -15.33
N ILE A 118 5.63 21.42 -15.09
CA ILE A 118 6.28 20.69 -13.99
C ILE A 118 6.53 21.68 -12.84
N ALA A 119 6.23 21.26 -11.61
CA ALA A 119 6.51 22.07 -10.43
C ALA A 119 8.02 22.38 -10.32
N ASP A 120 8.37 23.61 -9.93
CA ASP A 120 9.75 24.11 -9.96
C ASP A 120 10.74 23.25 -9.16
N ALA A 121 10.27 22.57 -8.11
CA ALA A 121 11.06 21.61 -7.32
C ALA A 121 11.62 20.43 -8.13
N TYR A 122 11.09 20.16 -9.32
CA TYR A 122 11.50 19.06 -10.19
C TYR A 122 12.24 19.52 -11.47
N LYS A 123 12.49 20.83 -11.61
CA LYS A 123 13.30 21.38 -12.71
C LYS A 123 14.78 21.33 -12.35
N THR A 124 15.62 20.91 -13.28
CA THR A 124 17.08 21.07 -13.20
C THR A 124 17.50 22.27 -14.05
N GLN A 125 18.71 22.81 -13.81
CA GLN A 125 19.21 24.01 -14.51
C GLN A 125 19.28 23.85 -16.05
N ASP A 126 19.26 22.61 -16.55
CA ASP A 126 19.48 22.27 -17.97
C ASP A 126 18.20 21.96 -18.77
N LYS A 127 17.04 22.54 -18.42
CA LYS A 127 15.74 22.24 -19.05
C LYS A 127 15.36 20.75 -19.03
N LYS A 128 15.85 19.99 -18.05
CA LYS A 128 15.42 18.61 -17.78
C LYS A 128 14.57 18.56 -16.51
N GLY A 129 13.65 17.62 -16.47
CA GLY A 129 12.86 17.36 -15.26
C GLY A 129 12.54 15.88 -15.11
N TRP A 130 11.96 15.55 -13.95
CA TRP A 130 11.63 14.19 -13.59
C TRP A 130 10.27 13.80 -14.17
N ALA A 131 10.27 12.85 -15.09
CA ALA A 131 9.06 12.20 -15.59
C ALA A 131 8.77 10.93 -14.78
N GLU A 132 7.57 10.85 -14.21
CA GLU A 132 7.15 9.70 -13.41
C GLU A 132 6.62 8.56 -14.28
N SER A 133 6.91 7.32 -13.86
CA SER A 133 6.31 6.13 -14.45
C SER A 133 6.22 5.01 -13.42
N SER A 134 5.19 4.18 -13.54
CA SER A 134 4.98 3.04 -12.67
C SER A 134 4.74 1.78 -13.49
N TYR A 135 5.35 0.68 -13.08
CA TYR A 135 5.19 -0.63 -13.74
C TYR A 135 5.54 -1.76 -12.77
N THR A 136 5.09 -2.97 -13.10
CA THR A 136 5.42 -4.17 -12.33
C THR A 136 6.42 -5.01 -13.11
N VAL A 137 7.39 -5.58 -12.39
CA VAL A 137 8.31 -6.58 -12.93
C VAL A 137 8.13 -7.92 -12.24
N ARG A 138 8.27 -9.01 -12.98
CA ARG A 138 8.40 -10.36 -12.43
C ARG A 138 9.87 -10.74 -12.35
N VAL A 139 10.25 -11.24 -11.20
CA VAL A 139 11.60 -11.70 -10.88
C VAL A 139 11.54 -13.17 -10.47
N ALA A 140 12.37 -14.00 -11.09
CA ALA A 140 12.52 -15.40 -10.67
C ALA A 140 13.73 -15.51 -9.73
N VAL A 141 13.49 -16.04 -8.53
CA VAL A 141 14.50 -16.26 -7.49
C VAL A 141 14.55 -17.75 -7.14
N ASN A 142 15.72 -18.37 -7.25
CA ASN A 142 15.94 -19.71 -6.71
C ASN A 142 16.63 -19.60 -5.36
N CYS A 143 16.19 -20.39 -4.39
CA CYS A 143 16.86 -20.53 -3.10
C CYS A 143 17.40 -21.96 -3.00
N LEU A 144 18.71 -22.11 -2.83
CA LEU A 144 19.36 -23.39 -2.56
C LEU A 144 20.29 -23.22 -1.36
N ASP A 145 20.04 -23.96 -0.28
CA ASP A 145 20.83 -23.92 0.97
C ASP A 145 21.02 -22.49 1.53
N GLY A 146 19.96 -21.68 1.50
CA GLY A 146 19.98 -20.30 1.98
C GLY A 146 20.71 -19.31 1.07
N LYS A 147 21.17 -19.74 -0.11
CA LYS A 147 21.75 -18.88 -1.14
C LYS A 147 20.73 -18.58 -2.22
N TYR A 148 20.60 -17.31 -2.57
CA TYR A 148 19.70 -16.85 -3.60
C TYR A 148 20.43 -16.70 -4.94
N SER A 149 19.77 -17.12 -6.03
CA SER A 149 20.15 -16.76 -7.39
C SER A 149 18.95 -16.15 -8.10
N ILE A 150 19.20 -15.22 -9.02
CA ILE A 150 18.16 -14.41 -9.64
C ILE A 150 18.32 -14.36 -11.15
N SER A 151 17.19 -14.32 -11.85
CA SER A 151 17.15 -14.06 -13.29
C SER A 151 16.85 -12.59 -13.58
N LEU A 152 17.15 -12.15 -14.82
CA LEU A 152 16.73 -10.83 -15.27
C LEU A 152 15.21 -10.65 -15.11
N PRO A 153 14.75 -9.44 -14.74
CA PRO A 153 13.35 -9.20 -14.50
C PRO A 153 12.60 -9.02 -15.83
N MET A 154 11.35 -9.43 -15.86
CA MET A 154 10.45 -9.22 -16.99
C MET A 154 9.42 -8.16 -16.63
N VAL A 155 9.28 -7.09 -17.43
CA VAL A 155 8.17 -6.14 -17.25
C VAL A 155 6.87 -6.88 -17.56
N ILE A 156 5.96 -6.90 -16.59
CA ILE A 156 4.66 -7.54 -16.74
C ILE A 156 3.56 -6.49 -16.68
N ASN A 157 2.58 -6.61 -17.58
CA ASN A 157 1.34 -5.87 -17.41
C ASN A 157 0.52 -6.60 -16.35
N THR A 158 0.64 -6.17 -15.09
CA THR A 158 -0.35 -6.51 -14.09
C THR A 158 -1.61 -5.72 -14.44
N GLY A 159 -2.41 -6.24 -15.38
CA GLY A 159 -3.74 -5.71 -15.77
C GLY A 159 -4.77 -5.80 -14.65
N LYS A 160 -4.32 -5.65 -13.41
CA LYS A 160 -5.07 -5.66 -12.17
C LYS A 160 -4.59 -4.45 -11.38
N SER A 161 -5.09 -3.26 -11.76
CA SER A 161 -5.63 -2.42 -10.69
C SER A 161 -6.46 -3.35 -9.80
N PRO A 162 -6.33 -3.30 -8.46
CA PRO A 162 -7.18 -4.11 -7.60
C PRO A 162 -8.59 -3.97 -8.15
N VAL A 163 -9.20 -5.10 -8.51
CA VAL A 163 -10.59 -5.13 -8.98
C VAL A 163 -11.32 -4.30 -7.96
N GLN A 164 -11.76 -3.11 -8.36
CA GLN A 164 -12.55 -2.24 -7.52
C GLN A 164 -13.71 -3.15 -7.15
N LYS A 165 -13.74 -3.64 -5.90
CA LYS A 165 -14.80 -4.51 -5.44
C LYS A 165 -16.06 -3.78 -5.86
N SER A 166 -16.82 -4.40 -6.75
CA SER A 166 -18.06 -3.89 -7.32
C SER A 166 -18.73 -3.00 -6.30
N GLN A 167 -18.85 -1.70 -6.61
CA GLN A 167 -19.43 -0.68 -5.73
C GLN A 167 -20.59 -1.32 -4.98
N LEU A 168 -20.42 -1.54 -3.67
CA LEU A 168 -21.57 -1.81 -2.84
C LEU A 168 -22.44 -0.56 -2.99
N VAL A 169 -23.66 -0.77 -3.47
CA VAL A 169 -24.58 0.29 -3.84
C VAL A 169 -25.23 0.80 -2.55
N TYR A 170 -24.55 1.71 -1.85
CA TYR A 170 -25.02 2.31 -0.58
C TYR A 170 -25.96 3.49 -0.85
N ASN A 171 -27.12 3.20 -1.44
CA ASN A 171 -28.02 4.23 -1.94
C ASN A 171 -29.08 4.65 -0.93
N SER A 172 -29.21 3.91 0.18
CA SER A 172 -30.19 4.22 1.22
C SER A 172 -29.57 5.21 2.20
N GLN A 173 -30.24 6.35 2.40
CA GLN A 173 -29.91 7.23 3.52
C GLN A 173 -30.00 6.45 4.82
N ALA A 174 -28.96 6.54 5.65
CA ALA A 174 -29.00 5.96 6.98
C ALA A 174 -30.10 6.61 7.82
N ASN A 175 -30.71 5.85 8.74
CA ASN A 175 -31.64 6.42 9.70
C ASN A 175 -30.91 7.33 10.72
N GLU A 176 -31.65 8.22 11.40
CA GLU A 176 -31.06 9.22 12.29
C GLU A 176 -30.27 8.62 13.46
N ASN A 177 -30.69 7.46 13.98
CA ASN A 177 -29.95 6.76 15.04
C ASN A 177 -28.57 6.32 14.57
N ILE A 178 -28.45 5.82 13.35
CA ILE A 178 -27.18 5.46 12.74
C ILE A 178 -26.33 6.68 12.42
N LYS A 179 -26.93 7.76 11.89
CA LYS A 179 -26.20 9.01 11.64
C LYS A 179 -25.57 9.56 12.93
N ALA A 180 -26.34 9.57 14.02
CA ALA A 180 -25.86 10.00 15.33
C ALA A 180 -24.76 9.07 15.87
N LEU A 181 -24.97 7.74 15.80
CA LEU A 181 -23.97 6.75 16.21
C LEU A 181 -22.66 6.94 15.44
N ALA A 182 -22.71 6.95 14.12
CA ALA A 182 -21.53 7.04 13.25
C ALA A 182 -20.81 8.38 13.43
N GLY A 183 -21.55 9.49 13.47
CA GLY A 183 -20.99 10.83 13.67
C GLY A 183 -20.30 10.97 15.03
N ASN A 184 -20.95 10.54 16.12
CA ASN A 184 -20.37 10.63 17.46
C ASN A 184 -19.18 9.69 17.62
N PHE A 185 -19.29 8.45 17.13
CA PHE A 185 -18.19 7.50 17.14
C PHE A 185 -16.97 8.05 16.39
N LEU A 186 -17.13 8.55 15.15
CA LEU A 186 -16.00 9.03 14.36
C LEU A 186 -15.38 10.28 15.00
N ARG A 187 -16.19 11.20 15.54
CA ARG A 187 -15.68 12.35 16.30
C ARG A 187 -14.81 11.92 17.46
N THR A 188 -15.26 10.95 18.26
CA THR A 188 -14.50 10.40 19.39
C THR A 188 -13.28 9.60 18.93
N TYR A 189 -13.42 8.79 17.88
CA TYR A 189 -12.35 7.98 17.30
C TYR A 189 -11.16 8.84 16.84
N PHE A 190 -11.45 9.97 16.18
CA PHE A 190 -10.43 10.89 15.67
C PHE A 190 -9.88 11.83 16.73
N SER A 191 -10.66 12.23 17.73
CA SER A 191 -10.23 13.21 18.75
C SER A 191 -9.55 12.58 19.96
N SER A 192 -10.03 11.42 20.41
CA SER A 192 -9.62 10.82 21.68
C SER A 192 -8.53 9.78 21.51
N ASN A 193 -7.68 9.64 22.52
CA ASN A 193 -6.73 8.53 22.67
C ASN A 193 -7.21 7.49 23.70
N ASN A 194 -8.41 7.69 24.26
CA ASN A 194 -8.93 6.92 25.38
C ASN A 194 -9.91 5.83 24.92
N LEU A 195 -9.56 4.57 25.16
CA LEU A 195 -10.41 3.42 24.84
C LEU A 195 -11.75 3.44 25.59
N ALA A 196 -11.79 4.01 26.80
CA ALA A 196 -13.04 4.07 27.58
C ALA A 196 -14.09 4.97 26.93
N GLU A 197 -13.67 6.01 26.19
CA GLU A 197 -14.58 6.95 25.55
C GLU A 197 -15.26 6.36 24.30
N ILE A 198 -14.58 5.42 23.62
CA ILE A 198 -15.15 4.75 22.44
C ILE A 198 -15.99 3.52 22.80
N ALA A 199 -15.84 2.99 24.02
CA ALA A 199 -16.48 1.75 24.48
C ALA A 199 -18.01 1.76 24.36
N ASN A 200 -18.65 2.93 24.51
CA ASN A 200 -20.11 3.07 24.40
C ASN A 200 -20.65 2.92 22.97
N TYR A 201 -19.77 2.95 21.97
CA TYR A 201 -20.14 2.90 20.56
C TYR A 201 -19.79 1.56 19.90
N VAL A 202 -18.91 0.77 20.51
CA VAL A 202 -18.35 -0.45 19.90
C VAL A 202 -18.79 -1.71 20.61
N THR A 203 -18.81 -2.82 19.88
CA THR A 203 -19.01 -4.13 20.51
C THR A 203 -17.76 -4.54 21.31
N PRO A 204 -17.89 -5.12 22.52
CA PRO A 204 -16.75 -5.62 23.30
C PRO A 204 -15.90 -6.66 22.56
N ASP A 205 -16.54 -7.39 21.64
CA ASP A 205 -15.96 -8.51 20.90
C ASP A 205 -14.87 -8.10 19.90
N TYR A 206 -14.82 -6.81 19.54
CA TYR A 206 -13.89 -6.26 18.54
C TYR A 206 -13.39 -4.87 18.97
N PRO A 207 -12.28 -4.78 19.72
CA PRO A 207 -11.81 -3.50 20.24
C PRO A 207 -11.24 -2.64 19.10
N ILE A 208 -11.96 -1.55 18.79
CA ILE A 208 -11.46 -0.49 17.91
C ILE A 208 -10.66 0.49 18.76
N LYS A 209 -9.38 0.66 18.44
CA LYS A 209 -8.51 1.64 19.10
C LYS A 209 -8.66 3.00 18.44
N PRO A 210 -9.00 4.07 19.18
CA PRO A 210 -9.11 5.39 18.58
C PRO A 210 -7.72 5.91 18.18
N VAL A 211 -7.68 6.76 17.14
CA VAL A 211 -6.42 7.30 16.60
C VAL A 211 -5.99 8.57 17.35
N GLY A 212 -6.96 9.40 17.75
CA GLY A 212 -6.78 10.67 18.46
C GLY A 212 -5.91 11.72 17.75
N GLY A 213 -5.97 12.97 18.23
CA GLY A 213 -5.17 14.07 17.70
C GLY A 213 -5.64 14.63 16.34
N TRP A 214 -6.85 14.28 15.91
CA TRP A 214 -7.53 14.79 14.74
C TRP A 214 -8.88 15.40 15.12
N VAL A 215 -9.36 16.35 14.33
CA VAL A 215 -10.69 16.96 14.50
C VAL A 215 -11.53 16.62 13.29
N VAL A 216 -12.69 16.01 13.49
CA VAL A 216 -13.70 15.87 12.44
C VAL A 216 -14.36 17.23 12.23
N THR A 217 -14.02 17.93 11.14
CA THR A 217 -14.57 19.25 10.82
C THR A 217 -15.97 19.15 10.23
N ASP A 218 -16.23 18.10 9.44
CA ASP A 218 -17.51 17.90 8.77
C ASP A 218 -17.85 16.41 8.57
N ILE A 219 -19.15 16.08 8.60
CA ILE A 219 -19.68 14.78 8.19
C ILE A 219 -20.50 15.05 6.93
N ILE A 220 -19.92 14.73 5.77
CA ILE A 220 -20.46 15.08 4.45
C ILE A 220 -21.65 14.20 4.10
N SER A 221 -21.51 12.89 4.28
CA SER A 221 -22.59 11.95 3.99
C SER A 221 -22.54 10.70 4.87
N VAL A 222 -23.71 10.15 5.16
CA VAL A 222 -23.88 8.87 5.86
C VAL A 222 -24.93 8.06 5.10
N THR A 223 -24.48 7.02 4.41
CA THR A 223 -25.36 6.09 3.68
C THR A 223 -25.20 4.68 4.21
N SER A 224 -26.16 3.83 3.93
CA SER A 224 -26.18 2.45 4.42
C SER A 224 -26.64 1.48 3.34
N ASP A 225 -26.35 0.20 3.56
CA ASP A 225 -26.85 -0.89 2.73
C ASP A 225 -28.36 -1.11 2.87
N SER A 226 -28.95 -0.76 4.02
CA SER A 226 -30.38 -0.84 4.28
C SER A 226 -30.82 0.21 5.30
N GLN A 227 -31.94 0.89 5.06
CA GLN A 227 -32.49 1.87 6.01
C GLN A 227 -33.11 1.20 7.26
N ALA A 228 -33.72 0.02 7.08
CA ALA A 228 -34.48 -0.68 8.12
C ALA A 228 -33.59 -1.54 9.03
N ASP A 229 -32.60 -2.23 8.45
CA ASP A 229 -31.63 -3.09 9.15
C ASP A 229 -30.23 -2.87 8.56
N PRO A 230 -29.59 -1.73 8.85
CA PRO A 230 -28.27 -1.41 8.34
C PRO A 230 -27.25 -2.39 8.93
N LYS A 231 -26.39 -2.92 8.07
CA LYS A 231 -25.25 -3.77 8.48
C LYS A 231 -23.92 -3.11 8.11
N ILE A 232 -23.92 -2.31 7.06
CA ILE A 232 -22.77 -1.54 6.61
C ILE A 232 -23.18 -0.09 6.42
N VAL A 233 -22.43 0.82 7.03
CA VAL A 233 -22.63 2.26 6.96
C VAL A 233 -21.40 2.87 6.32
N GLN A 234 -21.60 3.58 5.20
CA GLN A 234 -20.57 4.38 4.56
C GLN A 234 -20.65 5.81 5.10
N VAL A 235 -19.53 6.34 5.57
CA VAL A 235 -19.41 7.70 6.05
C VAL A 235 -18.34 8.44 5.27
N GLU A 236 -18.72 9.54 4.64
CA GLU A 236 -17.79 10.49 4.07
C GLU A 236 -17.64 11.68 5.03
N LEU A 237 -16.42 12.03 5.38
CA LEU A 237 -16.13 13.07 6.37
C LEU A 237 -14.88 13.87 6.01
N LYS A 238 -14.74 15.03 6.66
CA LYS A 238 -13.51 15.82 6.67
C LYS A 238 -12.86 15.76 8.04
N ILE A 239 -11.55 15.51 8.04
CA ILE A 239 -10.73 15.54 9.25
C ILE A 239 -9.60 16.52 9.10
N LYS A 240 -9.18 17.12 10.22
CA LYS A 240 -8.13 18.12 10.28
C LYS A 240 -7.11 17.81 11.36
N GLN A 241 -5.84 18.06 11.05
CA GLN A 241 -4.74 18.06 12.02
C GLN A 241 -3.80 19.23 11.68
N GLY A 242 -3.63 20.17 12.61
CA GLY A 242 -2.88 21.40 12.33
C GLY A 242 -3.54 22.24 11.22
N SER A 243 -2.79 22.57 10.16
CA SER A 243 -3.29 23.28 8.98
C SER A 243 -3.99 22.38 7.96
N ASP A 244 -3.77 21.07 8.04
CA ASP A 244 -4.07 20.14 6.95
C ASP A 244 -5.46 19.54 7.13
N GLU A 245 -6.28 19.61 6.08
CA GLU A 245 -7.64 19.03 6.04
C GLU A 245 -7.71 17.95 4.95
N PHE A 246 -8.28 16.80 5.31
CA PHE A 246 -8.40 15.62 4.44
C PHE A 246 -9.84 15.17 4.35
N LYS A 247 -10.27 14.78 3.15
CA LYS A 247 -11.51 14.03 2.95
C LYS A 247 -11.23 12.55 3.15
N GLN A 248 -12.07 11.86 3.93
CA GLN A 248 -11.98 10.42 4.15
C GLN A 248 -13.31 9.74 3.87
N LEU A 249 -13.22 8.49 3.44
CA LEU A 249 -14.34 7.57 3.27
C LEU A 249 -14.12 6.36 4.18
N VAL A 250 -15.06 6.12 5.08
CA VAL A 250 -14.98 5.08 6.11
C VAL A 250 -16.18 4.17 6.03
N PHE A 251 -15.97 2.86 6.16
CA PHE A 251 -17.05 1.87 6.28
C PHE A 251 -17.13 1.34 7.71
N LEU A 252 -18.33 1.37 8.27
CA LEU A 252 -18.63 0.87 9.61
C LEU A 252 -19.54 -0.35 9.48
N ASN A 253 -19.08 -1.49 9.98
CA ASN A 253 -19.96 -2.63 10.20
C ASN A 253 -20.74 -2.37 11.49
N VAL A 254 -22.07 -2.38 11.42
CA VAL A 254 -22.94 -2.14 12.57
C VAL A 254 -23.74 -3.38 12.91
N VAL A 255 -24.11 -3.51 14.19
CA VAL A 255 -24.98 -4.58 14.69
C VAL A 255 -26.03 -4.00 15.61
N ASN A 256 -27.25 -4.51 15.53
CA ASN A 256 -28.32 -4.19 16.46
C ASN A 256 -28.32 -5.22 17.61
N LYS A 257 -28.11 -4.76 18.85
CA LYS A 257 -28.22 -5.57 20.06
C LYS A 257 -29.29 -4.94 20.95
N GLY A 258 -30.48 -5.55 21.01
CA GLY A 258 -31.57 -5.11 21.89
C GLY A 258 -32.18 -3.76 21.53
N GLY A 259 -32.22 -3.39 20.25
CA GLY A 259 -32.77 -2.10 19.78
C GLY A 259 -31.74 -0.97 19.72
N GLN A 260 -30.52 -1.20 20.19
CA GLN A 260 -29.41 -0.26 20.09
C GLN A 260 -28.38 -0.73 19.07
N TYR A 261 -27.84 0.21 18.30
CA TYR A 261 -26.79 -0.07 17.32
C TYR A 261 -25.40 0.12 17.93
N PHE A 262 -24.49 -0.77 17.56
CA PHE A 262 -23.08 -0.73 17.92
C PHE A 262 -22.20 -0.97 16.70
N ILE A 263 -21.00 -0.41 16.70
CA ILE A 263 -20.00 -0.60 15.66
C ILE A 263 -19.17 -1.83 15.99
N LYS A 264 -19.21 -2.80 15.08
CA LYS A 264 -18.45 -4.04 15.18
C LYS A 264 -17.05 -3.90 14.58
N ASN A 265 -16.92 -3.16 13.48
CA ASN A 265 -15.64 -3.00 12.80
C ASN A 265 -15.62 -1.70 11.98
N MET A 266 -14.41 -1.20 11.71
CA MET A 266 -14.17 -0.06 10.84
C MET A 266 -13.15 -0.44 9.75
N MET A 267 -13.43 -0.06 8.52
CA MET A 267 -12.56 -0.33 7.37
C MET A 267 -12.35 0.96 6.55
N PRO A 268 -11.11 1.26 6.12
CA PRO A 268 -10.87 2.30 5.13
C PRO A 268 -11.35 1.85 3.74
N TYR A 269 -11.62 2.81 2.85
CA TYR A 269 -11.71 2.55 1.41
C TYR A 269 -10.33 2.32 0.80
#